data_AF-A0A935TP26-F1
#
_entry.id   AF-A0A935TP26-F1
#
_cell.length_a   1.000
_cell.length_b   1.000
_cell.length_c   1.000
_cell.angle_alpha   90.00
_cell.angle_beta   90.00
_cell.angle_gamma   90.00
#
_symmetry.space_group_name_H-M   'P 1'
#
loop_
_entity.id
_entity.type
_entity.pdbx_description
1 polymer ?
#
loop_
_entity_poly.entity_id
_entity_poly.type
_entity_poly.pdbx_seq_one_letter_code
_entity_poly.pdbx_strand_id
1 'polypeptide(L)'
;MQKDSLLTGFVLGALVPVFGFIVIDFIFSLLTQYSLIEEVTSSTSGKRMRTILLFSICCNLIPFQMAKKERYDNTLRGIVFPTLIYVIFWVYKFYGGLF
;
A
#
# COMPACT_ATOMS: atom_id res chain seq x y z
N MET A 1 0.86 6.47 27.94
CA MET A 1 1.48 5.49 27.03
C MET A 1 2.40 6.24 26.09
N GLN A 2 3.72 6.05 26.20
CA GLN A 2 4.70 6.67 25.29
C GLN A 2 4.44 6.12 23.88
N LYS A 3 3.71 6.90 23.08
CA LYS A 3 3.20 6.53 21.74
C LYS A 3 4.28 6.51 20.66
N ASP A 4 5.51 6.87 21.01
CA ASP A 4 6.62 6.96 20.08
C ASP A 4 7.49 5.71 20.17
N SER A 5 6.99 4.64 19.57
CA SER A 5 7.71 3.36 19.50
C SER A 5 7.89 2.98 18.05
N LEU A 6 9.15 2.67 17.71
CA LEU A 6 9.55 2.18 16.40
C LEU A 6 8.75 0.93 16.01
N LEU A 7 8.41 0.10 17.00
CA LEU A 7 7.64 -1.13 16.85
C LEU A 7 6.18 -0.84 16.46
N THR A 8 5.56 0.20 17.02
CA THR A 8 4.22 0.64 16.63
C THR A 8 4.21 1.14 15.18
N GLY A 9 5.23 1.92 14.79
CA GLY A 9 5.39 2.38 13.41
C GLY A 9 5.58 1.23 12.43
N PHE A 10 6.36 0.21 12.81
CA PHE A 10 6.58 -0.98 12.00
C PHE A 10 5.29 -1.78 11.77
N VAL A 11 4.54 -2.05 12.84
CA VAL A 11 3.27 -2.78 12.75
C VAL A 11 2.26 -2.02 11.89
N LEU A 12 2.15 -0.69 12.06
CA LEU A 12 1.27 0.14 11.23
C LEU A 12 1.70 0.13 9.77
N GLY A 13 2.98 0.36 9.47
CA GLY A 13 3.50 0.35 8.10
C GLY A 13 3.45 -1.03 7.43
N ALA A 14 3.36 -2.12 8.20
CA ALA A 14 3.21 -3.47 7.69
C ALA A 14 1.74 -3.85 7.43
N LEU A 15 0.82 -3.47 8.33
CA LEU A 15 -0.60 -3.79 8.24
C LEU A 15 -1.35 -2.91 7.24
N VAL A 16 -1.06 -1.62 7.22
CA VAL A 16 -1.81 -0.66 6.41
C VAL A 16 -1.79 -0.97 4.91
N PRO A 17 -0.68 -1.43 4.30
CA PRO A 17 -0.70 -1.84 2.89
C PRO A 17 -1.58 -3.06 2.66
N VAL A 18 -1.57 -4.04 3.57
CA VAL A 18 -2.41 -5.23 3.47
C VAL A 18 -3.90 -4.86 3.49
N PHE A 19 -4.30 -4.01 4.43
CA PHE A 19 -5.67 -3.48 4.45
C PHE A 19 -5.97 -2.62 3.21
N GLY A 20 -5.02 -1.79 2.79
CA GLY A 20 -5.12 -0.98 1.57
C GLY A 20 -5.35 -1.84 0.33
N PHE A 21 -4.71 -3.00 0.22
CA PHE A 21 -4.93 -3.93 -0.89
C PHE A 21 -6.39 -4.42 -0.92
N ILE A 22 -6.90 -4.89 0.22
CA ILE A 22 -8.29 -5.40 0.32
C ILE A 22 -9.29 -4.30 -0.05
N VAL A 23 -9.10 -3.09 0.50
CA VAL A 23 -10.00 -1.95 0.25
C VAL A 23 -9.96 -1.52 -1.21
N ILE A 24 -8.77 -1.37 -1.79
CA ILE A 24 -8.62 -0.95 -3.18
C ILE A 24 -9.19 -2.02 -4.12
N ASP A 25 -8.88 -3.30 -3.91
CA ASP A 25 -9.43 -4.38 -4.73
C ASP A 25 -10.96 -4.46 -4.65
N PHE A 26 -11.52 -4.24 -3.45
CA PHE A 26 -12.97 -4.13 -3.26
C PHE A 26 -13.57 -2.94 -4.02
N ILE A 27 -12.94 -1.75 -3.95
CA ILE A 27 -13.36 -0.56 -4.71
C ILE A 27 -13.36 -0.85 -6.22
N PHE A 28 -12.28 -1.44 -6.73
CA PHE A 28 -12.19 -1.81 -8.16
C PHE A 28 -13.23 -2.86 -8.55
N SER A 29 -13.55 -3.80 -7.66
CA SER A 29 -14.60 -4.80 -7.89
C SER A 29 -15.98 -4.17 -7.94
N LEU A 30 -16.28 -3.22 -7.06
CA LEU A 30 -17.51 -2.43 -7.12
C LEU A 30 -17.59 -1.62 -8.42
N LEU A 31 -16.51 -0.92 -8.79
CA LEU A 31 -16.43 -0.15 -10.04
C LEU A 31 -16.70 -1.01 -11.27
N THR A 32 -16.18 -2.25 -11.30
CA THR A 32 -16.48 -3.22 -12.36
C THR A 32 -17.95 -3.66 -12.32
N GLN A 33 -18.53 -3.89 -11.14
CA GLN A 33 -19.95 -4.26 -10.99
C GLN A 33 -20.91 -3.16 -11.49
N TYR A 34 -20.56 -1.89 -11.31
CA TYR A 34 -21.32 -0.75 -11.82
C TYR A 34 -21.02 -0.42 -13.29
N SER A 35 -20.26 -1.25 -14.00
CA SER A 35 -19.82 -1.02 -15.38
C SER A 35 -19.09 0.30 -15.61
N LEU A 36 -18.48 0.86 -14.54
CA LEU A 36 -17.67 2.09 -14.62
C LEU A 36 -16.25 1.82 -15.11
N ILE A 37 -15.80 0.58 -14.97
CA ILE A 37 -14.50 0.09 -15.43
C ILE A 37 -14.71 -1.27 -16.11
N GLU A 38 -14.04 -1.50 -17.24
CA GLU A 38 -14.08 -2.78 -17.95
C GLU A 38 -13.66 -3.95 -17.05
N GLU A 39 -14.29 -5.10 -17.29
CA GLU A 39 -13.88 -6.34 -16.65
C GLU A 39 -12.42 -6.68 -16.99
N VAL A 40 -11.77 -7.32 -16.03
CA VAL A 40 -10.37 -7.70 -16.14
C VAL A 40 -10.24 -8.84 -17.13
N THR A 41 -9.77 -8.55 -18.34
CA THR A 41 -9.37 -9.57 -19.29
C THR A 41 -7.99 -10.11 -18.93
N SER A 42 -7.64 -11.29 -19.43
CA SER A 42 -6.35 -11.95 -19.18
C SER A 42 -5.16 -11.05 -19.53
N SER A 43 -5.33 -10.14 -20.50
CA SER A 43 -4.32 -9.17 -20.95
C SER A 43 -4.23 -7.91 -20.08
N THR A 44 -5.28 -7.54 -19.33
CA THR A 44 -5.28 -6.37 -18.43
C THR A 44 -5.04 -6.72 -16.97
N SER A 45 -5.17 -8.01 -16.59
CA SER A 45 -4.95 -8.49 -15.22
C SER A 45 -3.60 -8.10 -14.63
N GLY A 46 -2.51 -8.26 -15.40
CA GLY A 46 -1.17 -7.85 -14.94
C GLY A 46 -1.01 -6.33 -14.77
N LYS A 47 -1.75 -5.51 -15.52
CA LYS A 47 -1.74 -4.04 -15.37
C LYS A 47 -2.55 -3.62 -14.15
N ARG A 48 -3.73 -4.20 -13.93
CA ARG A 48 -4.58 -3.93 -12.76
C ARG A 48 -3.88 -4.32 -11.46
N MET A 49 -3.26 -5.51 -11.41
CA MET A 49 -2.55 -5.97 -10.21
C MET A 49 -1.40 -5.02 -9.82
N ARG A 50 -0.66 -4.49 -10.80
CA ARG A 50 0.40 -3.49 -10.57
C ARG A 50 -0.15 -2.24 -9.90
N THR A 51 -1.23 -1.70 -10.45
CA THR A 51 -1.88 -0.48 -9.97
C THR A 51 -2.46 -0.66 -8.57
N ILE A 52 -3.18 -1.76 -8.32
CA ILE A 52 -3.76 -2.05 -6.99
C ILE A 52 -2.66 -2.15 -5.93
N LEU A 53 -1.57 -2.85 -6.22
CA LEU A 53 -0.45 -2.98 -5.28
C LEU A 53 0.24 -1.63 -5.02
N LEU A 54 0.42 -0.77 -6.02
CA LEU A 54 0.97 0.57 -5.82
C LEU A 54 0.06 1.42 -4.91
N PHE A 55 -1.26 1.43 -5.20
CA PHE A 55 -2.22 2.18 -4.37
C PHE A 55 -2.23 1.66 -2.93
N SER A 56 -2.18 0.34 -2.74
CA SER A 56 -2.06 -0.31 -1.44
C SER A 56 -0.81 0.16 -0.68
N ILE A 57 0.36 0.19 -1.31
CA ILE A 57 1.59 0.70 -0.68
C ILE A 57 1.44 2.19 -0.33
N CYS A 58 0.83 2.98 -1.21
CA CYS A 58 0.57 4.39 -0.97
C CYS A 58 -0.37 4.64 0.23
N CYS A 59 -1.20 3.68 0.65
CA CYS A 59 -2.01 3.81 1.87
C CYS A 59 -1.16 4.04 3.12
N ASN A 60 0.13 3.67 3.13
CA ASN A 60 1.05 4.00 4.23
C ASN A 60 1.26 5.51 4.43
N LEU A 61 0.89 6.35 3.46
CA LEU A 61 0.88 7.80 3.63
C LEU A 61 -0.09 8.25 4.74
N ILE A 62 -1.17 7.50 4.98
CA ILE A 62 -2.16 7.79 6.03
C ILE A 62 -1.52 7.75 7.43
N PRO A 63 -0.96 6.61 7.91
CA PRO A 63 -0.30 6.57 9.21
C PRO A 63 0.96 7.44 9.24
N PHE A 64 1.66 7.62 8.11
CA PHE A 64 2.82 8.50 8.02
C PHE A 64 2.45 9.96 8.32
N GLN A 65 1.35 10.45 7.74
CA GLN A 65 0.90 11.82 7.97
C GLN A 65 0.35 12.03 9.38
N MET A 66 -0.30 11.01 9.95
CA MET A 66 -0.72 11.03 11.36
C MET A 66 0.48 11.08 12.31
N ALA A 67 1.49 10.21 12.12
CA ALA A 67 2.71 10.21 12.93
C ALA A 67 3.53 11.51 12.77
N LYS A 68 3.54 12.09 11.57
CA LYS A 68 4.17 13.40 11.30
C LYS A 68 3.50 14.54 12.05
N LYS A 69 2.16 14.55 12.13
CA LYS A 69 1.40 15.59 12.86
C LYS A 69 1.72 15.59 14.36
N GLU A 70 1.91 14.40 14.93
CA GLU A 70 2.22 14.22 16.34
C GLU A 70 3.73 14.34 16.68
N ARG A 71 4.59 14.62 15.67
CA ARG A 71 6.06 14.67 15.81
C ARG A 71 6.69 13.39 16.37
N TYR A 72 6.14 12.23 16.03
CA TYR A 72 6.67 10.92 16.47
C TYR A 72 7.77 10.42 15.51
N ASP A 73 9.00 10.89 15.71
CA ASP A 73 10.15 10.60 14.82
C ASP A 73 10.51 9.11 14.77
N ASN A 74 10.36 8.37 15.88
CA ASN A 74 10.65 6.93 15.92
C ASN A 74 9.56 6.13 15.20
N THR A 75 8.31 6.52 15.37
CA THR A 75 7.17 5.91 14.65
C THR A 75 7.28 6.15 13.15
N LEU A 76 7.67 7.35 12.73
CA LEU A 76 7.91 7.68 11.32
C LEU A 76 8.97 6.77 10.70
N ARG A 77 10.13 6.62 11.35
CA ARG A 77 11.19 5.70 10.89
C ARG A 77 10.71 4.24 10.85
N GLY A 78 9.89 3.85 11.82
CA GLY A 78 9.26 2.53 11.87
C GLY A 78 8.33 2.25 10.68
N ILE A 79 7.59 3.24 10.18
CA ILE A 79 6.70 3.10 9.01
C ILE A 79 7.50 3.01 7.70
N VAL A 80 8.61 3.75 7.58
CA VAL A 80 9.41 3.80 6.35
C VAL A 80 10.03 2.45 6.00
N PHE A 81 10.57 1.73 7.00
CA PHE A 81 11.20 0.42 6.81
C PHE A 81 10.31 -0.62 6.10
N PRO A 82 9.11 -0.97 6.60
CA PRO A 82 8.23 -1.92 5.94
C PRO A 82 7.75 -1.40 4.58
N THR A 83 7.53 -0.09 4.44
CA THR A 83 7.13 0.50 3.15
C THR A 83 8.21 0.28 2.08
N LEU A 84 9.49 0.48 2.44
CA LEU A 84 10.60 0.22 1.52
C LEU A 84 10.70 -1.25 1.12
N ILE A 85 10.48 -2.19 2.06
CA ILE A 85 10.46 -3.62 1.75
C ILE A 85 9.36 -3.94 0.74
N TYR A 86 8.16 -3.40 0.92
CA TYR A 86 7.06 -3.58 -0.04
C TYR A 86 7.38 -2.98 -1.41
N VAL A 87 7.99 -1.80 -1.47
CA VAL A 87 8.39 -1.17 -2.74
C VAL A 87 9.44 -2.02 -3.46
N ILE A 88 10.47 -2.49 -2.76
CA ILE A 88 11.51 -3.36 -3.34
C ILE A 88 10.88 -4.65 -3.86
N PHE A 89 10.00 -5.28 -3.07
CA PHE A 89 9.28 -6.48 -3.48
C PHE A 89 8.41 -6.24 -4.72
N TRP A 90 7.71 -5.10 -4.78
CA TRP A 90 6.90 -4.71 -5.93
C TRP A 90 7.76 -4.52 -7.18
N VAL A 91 8.87 -3.78 -7.08
CA VAL A 91 9.80 -3.56 -8.20
C VAL A 91 10.36 -4.90 -8.69
N TYR A 92 10.79 -5.78 -7.78
CA TYR A 92 11.30 -7.10 -8.14
C TYR A 92 10.24 -7.96 -8.87
N LYS A 93 9.00 -7.97 -8.37
CA LYS A 93 7.91 -8.75 -8.96
C LYS A 93 7.50 -8.27 -10.35
N PHE A 94 7.58 -6.97 -10.61
CA PHE A 94 7.14 -6.38 -11.88
C PHE A 94 8.27 -5.89 -12.78
N TYR A 95 9.52 -6.20 -12.43
CA TYR A 95 10.71 -5.77 -13.16
C TYR A 95 10.62 -6.06 -14.66
N GLY A 96 10.31 -7.30 -15.05
CA GLY A 96 10.19 -7.71 -16.46
C GLY A 96 8.94 -7.18 -17.19
N GLY A 97 8.10 -6.39 -16.53
CA GLY A 97 6.99 -5.66 -17.16
C GLY A 97 7.18 -4.14 -17.15
N LEU A 98 8.29 -3.64 -16.58
CA LEU A 98 8.69 -2.23 -16.51
C LEU A 98 9.89 -1.93 -17.43
N PHE A 99 10.73 -2.93 -17.69
CA PHE A 99 11.90 -2.90 -18.58
C PHE A 99 11.82 -4.06 -19.57
#